data_AF-A0A9P6MTJ7-F1
#
_entry.id   AF-A0A9P6MTJ7-F1
#
_cell.length_a   1.000
_cell.length_b   1.000
_cell.length_c   1.000
_cell.angle_alpha   90.00
_cell.angle_beta   90.00
_cell.angle_gamma   90.00
#
_symmetry.space_group_name_H-M   'P 1'
#
loop_
_entity.id
_entity.type
_entity.pdbx_description
1 polymer ?
#
loop_
_entity_poly.entity_id
_entity_poly.type
_entity_poly.pdbx_seq_one_letter_code
_entity_poly.pdbx_strand_id
1 'polypeptide(L)'
;MQVSTPVPHINQENNWDCGLACVAMVSNALGARLSLAEVTMHCHVESVWTIDLAYLLRKLSNEQVSLPSTSLSSQPKLIIPNLSPGRDDGWDFTYYTSTIGVNSAHSREKFYRKSFDDDQKRVNALFDNADAANIRVIEFVWMKGFRYIGHFIVLVAYDPNEDLFYYRDPAVGDDLCSVSASDLERARNSTGTDHDW
;
A
#
# COMPACT_ATOMS: atom_id res chain seq x y z
N MET A 1 18.70 13.48 17.85
CA MET A 1 19.18 12.14 17.43
C MET A 1 18.57 11.83 16.07
N GLN A 2 19.25 11.09 15.20
CA GLN A 2 18.67 10.67 13.93
C GLN A 2 17.73 9.48 14.21
N VAL A 3 16.42 9.65 14.02
CA VAL A 3 15.45 8.57 14.20
C VAL A 3 15.59 7.62 13.01
N SER A 4 16.24 6.48 13.21
CA SER A 4 16.32 5.44 12.20
C SER A 4 14.92 4.84 12.01
N THR A 5 14.21 5.28 10.98
CA THR A 5 12.86 4.80 10.69
C THR A 5 12.90 3.31 10.34
N PRO A 6 11.98 2.49 10.87
CA PRO A 6 11.95 1.06 10.56
C PRO A 6 11.65 0.77 9.08
N VAL A 7 10.97 1.70 8.42
CA VAL A 7 10.63 1.65 6.99
C VAL A 7 11.68 2.46 6.21
N PRO A 8 12.41 1.85 5.24
CA PRO A 8 13.27 2.59 4.33
C PRO A 8 12.41 3.41 3.36
N HIS A 9 12.89 4.58 2.93
CA HIS A 9 12.22 5.39 1.92
C HIS A 9 12.56 4.91 0.50
N ILE A 10 11.58 4.94 -0.40
CA ILE A 10 11.75 4.72 -1.83
C ILE A 10 10.91 5.76 -2.56
N ASN A 11 11.55 6.58 -3.40
CA ASN A 11 10.87 7.51 -4.29
C ASN A 11 10.10 6.80 -5.39
N GLN A 12 8.99 7.40 -5.82
CA GLN A 12 8.35 7.05 -7.09
C GLN A 12 9.16 7.60 -8.28
N GLU A 13 9.18 6.90 -9.42
CA GLU A 13 9.88 7.34 -10.64
C GLU A 13 8.92 8.00 -11.65
N ASN A 14 7.62 7.69 -11.57
CA ASN A 14 6.58 8.14 -12.49
C ASN A 14 5.43 8.82 -11.72
N ASN A 15 4.32 9.10 -12.41
CA ASN A 15 3.10 9.68 -11.82
C ASN A 15 2.02 8.64 -11.48
N TRP A 16 2.38 7.35 -11.45
CA TRP A 16 1.44 6.22 -11.31
C TRP A 16 1.96 5.10 -10.39
N ASP A 17 3.26 5.09 -10.09
CA ASP A 17 3.98 4.03 -9.39
C ASP A 17 4.20 4.32 -7.89
N CYS A 18 3.60 5.37 -7.32
CA CYS A 18 3.67 5.67 -5.89
C CYS A 18 3.15 4.51 -5.01
N GLY A 19 2.11 3.81 -5.46
CA GLY A 19 1.63 2.59 -4.81
C GLY A 19 2.66 1.44 -4.84
N LEU A 20 3.43 1.32 -5.92
CA LEU A 20 4.50 0.33 -6.07
C LEU A 20 5.70 0.67 -5.17
N ALA A 21 6.05 1.96 -5.06
CA ALA A 21 7.04 2.45 -4.11
C ALA A 21 6.60 2.14 -2.65
N CYS A 22 5.33 2.34 -2.30
CA CYS A 22 4.78 1.92 -1.00
C CYS A 22 4.89 0.41 -0.76
N VAL A 23 4.58 -0.43 -1.75
CA VAL A 23 4.79 -1.90 -1.66
C VAL A 23 6.26 -2.25 -1.46
N ALA A 24 7.19 -1.58 -2.16
CA ALA A 24 8.63 -1.78 -1.99
C ALA A 24 9.11 -1.38 -0.58
N MET A 25 8.67 -0.22 -0.07
CA MET A 25 8.98 0.25 1.29
C MET A 25 8.49 -0.74 2.37
N VAL A 26 7.23 -1.19 2.28
CA VAL A 26 6.63 -2.17 3.21
C VAL A 26 7.34 -3.51 3.13
N SER A 27 7.58 -4.03 1.91
CA SER A 27 8.29 -5.30 1.69
C SER A 27 9.67 -5.29 2.36
N ASN A 28 10.43 -4.19 2.20
CA ASN A 28 11.77 -4.06 2.75
C ASN A 28 11.76 -3.87 4.27
N ALA A 29 10.76 -3.19 4.83
CA ALA A 29 10.54 -3.13 6.29
C ALA A 29 10.26 -4.51 6.90
N LEU A 30 9.57 -5.39 6.16
CA LEU A 30 9.33 -6.80 6.52
C LEU A 30 10.54 -7.72 6.24
N GLY A 31 11.65 -7.15 5.72
CA GLY A 31 12.93 -7.83 5.55
C GLY A 31 13.25 -8.32 4.14
N ALA A 32 12.46 -7.94 3.12
CA ALA A 32 12.85 -8.09 1.72
C ALA A 32 14.01 -7.14 1.34
N ARG A 33 14.48 -7.26 0.09
CA ARG A 33 15.42 -6.33 -0.54
C ARG A 33 15.06 -6.13 -2.00
N LEU A 34 13.99 -5.37 -2.24
CA LEU A 34 13.43 -5.07 -3.56
C LEU A 34 13.60 -3.59 -3.88
N SER A 35 14.08 -3.29 -5.07
CA SER A 35 14.01 -1.97 -5.70
C SER A 35 12.62 -1.70 -6.29
N LEU A 36 12.32 -0.43 -6.61
CA LEU A 36 11.09 -0.08 -7.34
C LEU A 36 11.02 -0.82 -8.69
N ALA A 37 12.13 -0.89 -9.43
CA ALA A 37 12.21 -1.61 -10.70
C ALA A 37 11.83 -3.09 -10.58
N GLU A 38 12.30 -3.79 -9.53
CA GLU A 38 11.94 -5.19 -9.26
C GLU A 38 10.45 -5.33 -8.92
N VAL A 39 9.88 -4.44 -8.09
CA VAL A 39 8.44 -4.46 -7.79
C VAL A 39 7.60 -4.17 -9.04
N THR A 40 8.03 -3.22 -9.88
CA THR A 40 7.40 -2.88 -11.16
C THR A 40 7.42 -4.03 -12.16
N MET A 41 8.44 -4.88 -12.19
CA MET A 41 8.45 -6.10 -13.03
C MET A 41 7.31 -7.08 -12.72
N HIS A 42 6.69 -6.98 -11.53
CA HIS A 42 5.60 -7.84 -11.09
C HIS A 42 4.22 -7.17 -11.26
N CYS A 43 4.17 -5.90 -11.70
CA CYS A 43 2.95 -5.15 -12.01
C CYS A 43 2.79 -4.96 -13.52
N HIS A 44 1.60 -5.27 -14.05
CA HIS A 44 1.33 -5.25 -15.50
C HIS A 44 0.37 -4.12 -15.93
N VAL A 45 0.11 -3.15 -15.05
CA VAL A 45 -0.82 -2.03 -15.28
C VAL A 45 -0.25 -0.71 -14.77
N GLU A 46 -0.46 0.37 -15.53
CA GLU A 46 -0.18 1.74 -15.07
C GLU A 46 -1.36 2.32 -14.28
N SER A 47 -2.60 1.85 -14.55
CA SER A 47 -3.77 2.21 -13.73
C SER A 47 -3.88 1.29 -12.52
N VAL A 48 -3.01 1.54 -11.54
CA VAL A 48 -2.89 0.75 -10.31
C VAL A 48 -4.01 1.11 -9.33
N TRP A 49 -4.77 0.11 -8.87
CA TRP A 49 -5.76 0.23 -7.80
C TRP A 49 -5.23 -0.40 -6.51
N THR A 50 -5.78 -0.06 -5.35
CA THR A 50 -5.31 -0.57 -4.05
C THR A 50 -5.39 -2.12 -3.95
N ILE A 51 -6.35 -2.76 -4.65
CA ILE A 51 -6.41 -4.22 -4.74
C ILE A 51 -5.25 -4.82 -5.56
N ASP A 52 -4.71 -4.12 -6.57
CA ASP A 52 -3.52 -4.58 -7.29
C ASP A 52 -2.29 -4.60 -6.37
N LEU A 53 -2.17 -3.59 -5.49
CA LEU A 53 -1.11 -3.52 -4.47
C LEU A 53 -1.22 -4.68 -3.46
N ALA A 54 -2.43 -5.04 -3.05
CA ALA A 54 -2.68 -6.20 -2.20
C ALA A 54 -2.28 -7.53 -2.88
N TYR A 55 -2.65 -7.70 -4.15
CA TYR A 55 -2.24 -8.88 -4.95
C TYR A 55 -0.72 -8.95 -5.15
N LEU A 56 -0.08 -7.81 -5.40
CA LEU A 56 1.37 -7.70 -5.55
C LEU A 56 2.11 -8.02 -4.26
N LEU A 57 1.66 -7.48 -3.13
CA LEU A 57 2.22 -7.77 -1.80
C LEU A 57 2.10 -9.27 -1.44
N ARG A 58 0.95 -9.89 -1.74
CA ARG A 58 0.73 -11.34 -1.57
C ARG A 58 1.62 -12.18 -2.50
N LYS A 59 1.80 -11.76 -3.76
CA LYS A 59 2.71 -12.43 -4.72
C LYS A 59 4.16 -12.40 -4.21
N LEU A 60 4.66 -11.22 -3.86
CA LEU A 60 6.02 -11.02 -3.35
C LEU A 60 6.26 -11.80 -2.04
N SER A 61 5.29 -11.81 -1.11
CA SER A 61 5.31 -12.65 0.09
C SER A 61 5.57 -14.13 -0.25
N ASN A 62 4.81 -14.70 -1.18
CA ASN A 62 4.91 -16.11 -1.55
C ASN A 62 6.26 -16.43 -2.24
N GLU A 63 6.78 -15.50 -3.04
CA GLU A 63 8.10 -15.61 -3.66
C GLU A 63 9.24 -15.55 -2.62
N GLN A 64 9.15 -14.69 -1.60
CA GLN A 64 10.13 -14.63 -0.52
C GLN A 64 10.15 -15.90 0.36
N VAL A 65 8.98 -16.51 0.62
CA VAL A 65 8.89 -17.82 1.30
C VAL A 65 9.49 -18.96 0.45
N SER A 66 9.47 -18.81 -0.87
CA SER A 66 10.01 -19.81 -1.81
C SER A 66 11.54 -19.78 -1.97
N LEU A 67 12.21 -18.74 -1.45
CA LEU A 67 13.68 -18.63 -1.53
C LEU A 67 14.36 -19.49 -0.45
N PRO A 68 15.35 -20.34 -0.80
CA PRO A 68 16.04 -21.17 0.18
C PRO A 68 16.78 -20.30 1.20
N SER A 69 16.62 -20.63 2.49
CA SER A 69 17.09 -19.86 3.63
C SER A 69 18.63 -19.87 3.78
N THR A 70 19.32 -19.16 2.89
CA THR A 70 20.77 -19.00 2.92
C THR A 70 21.21 -18.22 4.16
N SER A 71 22.13 -18.79 4.94
CA SER A 71 22.50 -18.32 6.28
C SER A 71 23.45 -17.11 6.30
N LEU A 72 23.29 -16.17 5.37
CA LEU A 72 24.22 -15.05 5.14
C LEU A 72 23.62 -13.65 5.38
N SER A 73 22.46 -13.54 6.05
CA SER A 73 22.01 -12.26 6.60
C SER A 73 22.42 -12.12 8.07
N SER A 74 23.66 -11.71 8.30
CA SER A 74 24.18 -11.27 9.62
C SER A 74 23.83 -9.82 9.96
N GLN A 75 22.99 -9.17 9.14
CA GLN A 75 22.42 -7.85 9.41
C GLN A 75 21.35 -7.95 10.51
N PRO A 76 21.19 -6.94 11.40
CA PRO A 76 20.17 -6.95 12.43
C PRO A 76 18.78 -6.99 11.79
N LYS A 77 18.08 -8.12 11.94
CA LYS A 77 16.69 -8.24 11.46
C LYS A 77 15.82 -7.36 12.36
N LEU A 78 15.28 -6.29 11.79
CA LEU A 78 14.32 -5.43 12.45
C LEU A 78 13.09 -6.27 12.86
N ILE A 79 12.80 -6.33 14.17
CA ILE A 79 11.59 -6.94 14.70
C ILE A 79 10.58 -5.81 14.88
N ILE A 80 9.52 -5.79 14.06
CA ILE A 80 8.39 -4.90 14.24
C ILE A 80 7.33 -5.63 15.08
N PRO A 81 7.06 -5.20 16.34
CA PRO A 81 6.05 -5.83 17.17
C PRO A 81 4.69 -5.86 16.46
N ASN A 82 3.96 -6.97 16.59
CA ASN A 82 2.64 -7.22 15.99
C ASN A 82 2.58 -7.24 14.44
N LEU A 83 3.69 -7.02 13.73
CA LEU A 83 3.81 -7.13 12.27
C LEU A 83 4.73 -8.28 11.81
N SER A 84 5.23 -9.08 12.76
CA SER A 84 6.11 -10.22 12.51
C SER A 84 5.50 -11.52 13.05
N PRO A 85 4.60 -12.18 12.28
CA PRO A 85 4.33 -13.61 12.45
C PRO A 85 5.58 -14.45 12.04
N GLY A 86 5.46 -15.77 12.07
CA GLY A 86 6.53 -16.73 12.35
C GLY A 86 7.60 -16.99 11.28
N ARG A 87 7.84 -16.08 10.32
CA ARG A 87 8.81 -16.18 9.19
C ARG A 87 8.49 -17.26 8.14
N ASP A 88 7.86 -18.35 8.52
CA ASP A 88 7.58 -19.51 7.66
C ASP A 88 6.15 -19.45 7.05
N ASP A 89 5.38 -18.42 7.38
CA ASP A 89 3.97 -18.17 7.05
C ASP A 89 3.75 -17.02 6.04
N GLY A 90 4.80 -16.29 5.70
CA GLY A 90 4.75 -15.14 4.77
C GLY A 90 4.30 -13.84 5.44
N TRP A 91 3.83 -12.88 4.64
CA TRP A 91 3.29 -11.62 5.15
C TRP A 91 1.77 -11.76 5.34
N ASP A 92 1.31 -11.67 6.59
CA ASP A 92 -0.12 -11.50 6.89
C ASP A 92 -0.49 -10.02 6.83
N PHE A 93 -1.64 -9.72 6.23
CA PHE A 93 -2.19 -8.38 6.11
C PHE A 93 -3.70 -8.47 5.87
N THR A 94 -4.40 -7.36 6.10
CA THR A 94 -5.83 -7.22 5.78
C THR A 94 -6.02 -5.96 4.96
N TYR A 95 -6.69 -6.08 3.81
CA TYR A 95 -7.07 -4.96 2.99
C TYR A 95 -8.43 -4.43 3.45
N TYR A 96 -8.46 -3.19 3.92
CA TYR A 96 -9.67 -2.49 4.30
C TYR A 96 -10.10 -1.55 3.16
N THR A 97 -11.40 -1.51 2.87
CA THR A 97 -11.95 -0.65 1.81
C THR A 97 -13.31 -0.07 2.22
N SER A 98 -13.68 1.07 1.65
CA SER A 98 -15.05 1.62 1.73
C SER A 98 -15.99 1.05 0.66
N THR A 99 -15.43 0.41 -0.38
CA THR A 99 -16.14 -0.09 -1.57
C THR A 99 -15.52 -1.42 -2.04
N ILE A 100 -16.33 -2.45 -2.23
CA ILE A 100 -15.96 -3.64 -3.03
C ILE A 100 -16.13 -3.34 -4.53
N GLY A 101 -15.09 -3.63 -5.32
CA GLY A 101 -15.05 -3.35 -6.76
C GLY A 101 -14.62 -1.90 -7.07
N VAL A 102 -14.87 -1.46 -8.31
CA VAL A 102 -14.68 -0.04 -8.71
C VAL A 102 -15.96 0.77 -8.49
N ASN A 103 -15.85 1.91 -7.81
CA ASN A 103 -16.91 2.94 -7.84
C ASN A 103 -17.03 3.55 -9.25
N SER A 104 -18.19 3.35 -9.88
CA SER A 104 -18.58 3.91 -11.18
C SER A 104 -18.38 5.43 -11.35
N ALA A 105 -18.33 6.21 -10.27
CA ALA A 105 -18.04 7.66 -10.30
C ALA A 105 -16.67 7.97 -10.95
N HIS A 106 -15.67 7.09 -10.76
CA HIS A 106 -14.32 7.24 -11.29
C HIS A 106 -14.22 7.19 -12.82
N SER A 107 -15.28 6.75 -13.51
CA SER A 107 -15.39 6.74 -14.98
C SER A 107 -15.12 8.11 -15.63
N ARG A 108 -15.23 9.20 -14.87
CA ARG A 108 -15.02 10.58 -15.34
C ARG A 108 -13.62 11.13 -15.06
N GLU A 109 -12.83 10.49 -14.19
CA GLU A 109 -11.56 11.04 -13.73
C GLU A 109 -10.40 10.82 -14.70
N LYS A 110 -9.53 11.83 -14.82
CA LYS A 110 -8.51 11.89 -15.90
C LYS A 110 -7.54 10.72 -15.93
N PHE A 111 -7.28 10.10 -14.77
CA PHE A 111 -6.39 8.94 -14.62
C PHE A 111 -7.08 7.67 -15.13
N TYR A 112 -8.18 7.24 -14.49
CA TYR A 112 -8.88 6.00 -14.80
C TYR A 112 -9.65 6.01 -16.14
N ARG A 113 -10.19 7.15 -16.59
CA ARG A 113 -11.10 7.25 -17.76
C ARG A 113 -10.58 6.64 -19.06
N LYS A 114 -9.26 6.44 -19.24
CA LYS A 114 -8.70 5.80 -20.44
C LYS A 114 -8.91 4.29 -20.49
N SER A 115 -8.89 3.63 -19.32
CA SER A 115 -8.89 2.17 -19.15
C SER A 115 -10.11 1.66 -18.36
N PHE A 116 -10.97 2.59 -17.90
CA PHE A 116 -12.04 2.35 -16.94
C PHE A 116 -12.91 1.10 -17.18
N ASP A 117 -13.35 0.87 -18.42
CA ASP A 117 -14.23 -0.27 -18.73
C ASP A 117 -13.51 -1.62 -18.61
N ASP A 118 -12.19 -1.66 -18.74
CA ASP A 118 -11.37 -2.86 -18.54
C ASP A 118 -10.86 -2.95 -17.09
N ASP A 119 -10.56 -1.82 -16.46
CA ASP A 119 -10.25 -1.74 -15.03
C ASP A 119 -11.43 -2.20 -14.17
N GLN A 120 -12.67 -1.77 -14.47
CA GLN A 120 -13.89 -2.21 -13.78
C GLN A 120 -14.04 -3.74 -13.83
N LYS A 121 -13.75 -4.38 -14.98
CA LYS A 121 -13.79 -5.85 -15.12
C LYS A 121 -12.68 -6.51 -14.30
N ARG A 122 -11.45 -6.02 -14.45
CA ARG A 122 -10.23 -6.52 -13.80
C ARG A 122 -10.32 -6.42 -12.28
N VAL A 123 -10.60 -5.23 -11.75
CA VAL A 123 -10.67 -4.94 -10.32
C VAL A 123 -11.82 -5.71 -9.67
N ASN A 124 -13.02 -5.75 -10.27
CA ASN A 124 -14.11 -6.57 -9.74
C ASN A 124 -13.69 -8.05 -9.67
N ALA A 125 -13.07 -8.60 -10.72
CA ALA A 125 -12.56 -9.96 -10.71
C ALA A 125 -11.45 -10.19 -9.66
N LEU A 126 -10.62 -9.19 -9.34
CA LEU A 126 -9.64 -9.27 -8.25
C LEU A 126 -10.33 -9.29 -6.87
N PHE A 127 -11.43 -8.55 -6.68
CA PHE A 127 -12.24 -8.68 -5.46
C PHE A 127 -12.92 -10.06 -5.37
N ASP A 128 -13.52 -10.54 -6.46
CA ASP A 128 -14.19 -11.86 -6.52
C ASP A 128 -13.24 -13.03 -6.22
N ASN A 129 -11.95 -12.88 -6.53
CA ASN A 129 -10.92 -13.92 -6.34
C ASN A 129 -10.01 -13.67 -5.11
N ALA A 130 -10.27 -12.64 -4.30
CA ALA A 130 -9.36 -12.23 -3.23
C ALA A 130 -9.17 -13.32 -2.16
N ASP A 131 -10.25 -13.97 -1.73
CA ASP A 131 -10.22 -15.08 -0.77
C ASP A 131 -9.39 -16.28 -1.30
N ALA A 132 -9.59 -16.64 -2.57
CA ALA A 132 -8.81 -17.69 -3.24
C ALA A 132 -7.31 -17.34 -3.40
N ALA A 133 -6.96 -16.05 -3.38
CA ALA A 133 -5.59 -15.57 -3.32
C ALA A 133 -5.04 -15.43 -1.88
N ASN A 134 -5.80 -15.81 -0.85
CA ASN A 134 -5.52 -15.57 0.56
C ASN A 134 -5.33 -14.08 0.88
N ILE A 135 -6.18 -13.21 0.33
CA ILE A 135 -6.20 -11.77 0.57
C ILE A 135 -7.47 -11.44 1.35
N ARG A 136 -7.32 -11.17 2.65
CA ARG A 136 -8.45 -10.83 3.52
C ARG A 136 -8.92 -9.41 3.20
N VAL A 137 -10.12 -9.29 2.63
CA VAL A 137 -10.78 -8.01 2.36
C VAL A 137 -11.86 -7.76 3.42
N ILE A 138 -11.93 -6.55 3.96
CA ILE A 138 -12.99 -6.11 4.89
C ILE A 138 -13.54 -4.75 4.41
N GLU A 139 -14.86 -4.71 4.17
CA GLU A 139 -15.56 -3.48 3.79
C GLU A 139 -16.07 -2.72 5.04
N PHE A 140 -15.85 -1.40 5.08
CA PHE A 140 -16.32 -0.50 6.12
C PHE A 140 -17.15 0.64 5.52
N VAL A 141 -18.48 0.54 5.63
CA VAL A 141 -19.44 1.45 4.97
C VAL A 141 -19.64 2.75 5.77
N TRP A 142 -18.95 3.84 5.39
CA TRP A 142 -19.08 5.19 5.96
C TRP A 142 -19.01 6.31 4.87
N MET A 143 -19.61 7.47 5.09
CA MET A 143 -19.96 8.51 4.07
C MET A 143 -19.27 9.87 4.32
N LYS A 144 -19.02 10.80 3.38
CA LYS A 144 -19.23 10.93 1.90
C LYS A 144 -18.47 12.18 1.36
N GLY A 145 -18.27 12.35 0.04
CA GLY A 145 -17.89 13.66 -0.52
C GLY A 145 -17.54 13.72 -2.02
N PHE A 146 -16.94 14.87 -2.44
CA PHE A 146 -16.14 15.10 -3.68
C PHE A 146 -14.96 16.06 -3.35
N ARG A 147 -13.74 16.05 -3.93
CA ARG A 147 -13.02 15.17 -4.90
C ARG A 147 -11.49 15.45 -4.89
N TYR A 148 -10.67 14.43 -5.17
CA TYR A 148 -9.19 14.38 -5.34
C TYR A 148 -8.88 13.22 -6.33
N ILE A 149 -7.62 12.83 -6.52
CA ILE A 149 -7.24 11.55 -7.15
C ILE A 149 -6.05 11.00 -6.36
N GLY A 150 -6.14 9.73 -5.94
CA GLY A 150 -5.37 9.17 -4.82
C GLY A 150 -3.85 9.25 -4.93
N HIS A 151 -3.22 9.37 -3.75
CA HIS A 151 -1.78 9.28 -3.54
C HIS A 151 -1.52 8.34 -2.36
N PHE A 152 -0.55 7.43 -2.50
CA PHE A 152 -0.26 6.43 -1.48
C PHE A 152 0.89 6.89 -0.58
N ILE A 153 0.70 6.74 0.72
CA ILE A 153 1.72 6.97 1.77
C ILE A 153 1.82 5.75 2.69
N VAL A 154 2.95 5.56 3.35
CA VAL A 154 3.14 4.50 4.36
C VAL A 154 3.13 5.13 5.75
N LEU A 155 2.08 4.89 6.54
CA LEU A 155 2.09 5.23 7.97
C LEU A 155 3.10 4.34 8.71
N VAL A 156 3.95 4.95 9.54
CA VAL A 156 5.09 4.28 10.22
C VAL A 156 4.90 4.24 11.74
N ALA A 157 4.33 5.30 12.33
CA ALA A 157 4.08 5.39 13.76
C ALA A 157 2.93 6.37 14.08
N TYR A 158 2.44 6.31 15.32
CA TYR A 158 1.50 7.28 15.90
C TYR A 158 1.97 7.64 17.31
N ASP A 159 1.99 8.93 17.65
CA ASP A 159 2.25 9.44 18.99
C ASP A 159 0.93 9.89 19.64
N PRO A 160 0.42 9.19 20.67
CA PRO A 160 -0.83 9.53 21.35
C PRO A 160 -0.72 10.73 22.31
N ASN A 161 0.48 11.30 22.52
CA ASN A 161 0.67 12.48 23.37
C ASN A 161 0.45 13.77 22.57
N GLU A 162 0.98 13.81 21.34
CA GLU A 162 0.89 14.96 20.41
C GLU A 162 -0.25 14.77 19.36
N ASP A 163 -0.90 13.60 19.35
CA ASP A 163 -1.92 13.19 18.37
C ASP A 163 -1.41 13.24 16.91
N LEU A 164 -0.16 12.81 16.69
CA LEU A 164 0.53 12.86 15.40
C LEU A 164 0.76 11.47 14.80
N PHE A 165 0.46 11.31 13.51
CA PHE A 165 0.95 10.20 12.70
C PHE A 165 2.25 10.58 12.00
N TYR A 166 3.21 9.66 11.98
CA TYR A 166 4.45 9.74 11.20
C TYR A 166 4.36 8.84 9.97
N TYR A 167 4.81 9.32 8.81
CA TYR A 167 4.65 8.61 7.54
C TYR A 167 5.82 8.83 6.57
N ARG A 168 5.97 7.91 5.62
CA ARG A 168 6.81 8.07 4.42
C ARG A 168 5.93 8.34 3.21
N ASP A 169 6.37 9.26 2.37
CA ASP A 169 5.66 9.72 1.18
C ASP A 169 6.58 9.57 -0.06
N PRO A 170 6.20 8.76 -1.08
CA PRO A 170 7.02 8.54 -2.28
C PRO A 170 7.32 9.79 -3.11
N ALA A 171 6.50 10.85 -2.98
CA ALA A 171 6.57 12.07 -3.80
C ALA A 171 7.55 13.14 -3.25
N VAL A 172 8.12 12.93 -2.06
CA VAL A 172 9.09 13.83 -1.40
C VAL A 172 10.41 13.12 -1.14
N GLY A 173 11.39 13.79 -0.52
CA GLY A 173 12.69 13.18 -0.18
C GLY A 173 12.60 12.15 0.95
N ASP A 174 13.76 11.63 1.38
CA ASP A 174 13.93 10.71 2.52
C ASP A 174 13.68 11.38 3.90
N ASP A 175 12.71 12.29 3.97
CA ASP A 175 12.22 12.89 5.21
C ASP A 175 11.18 11.97 5.89
N LEU A 176 11.10 12.04 7.21
CA LEU A 176 9.97 11.46 7.95
C LEU A 176 8.88 12.52 8.08
N CYS A 177 7.83 12.38 7.29
CA CYS A 177 6.69 13.30 7.33
C CYS A 177 5.86 13.09 8.60
N SER A 178 5.11 14.12 9.01
CA SER A 178 4.14 14.02 10.11
C SER A 178 2.88 14.84 9.83
N VAL A 179 1.76 14.39 10.40
CA VAL A 179 0.41 14.96 10.21
C VAL A 179 -0.42 14.68 11.45
N SER A 180 -1.28 15.61 11.90
CA SER A 180 -2.16 15.34 13.05
C SER A 180 -3.21 14.29 12.69
N ALA A 181 -3.72 13.54 13.67
CA ALA A 181 -4.82 12.61 13.43
C ALA A 181 -6.03 13.32 12.82
N SER A 182 -6.34 14.54 13.27
CA SER A 182 -7.44 15.35 12.71
C SER A 182 -7.21 15.80 11.26
N ASP A 183 -5.97 15.98 10.84
CA ASP A 183 -5.60 16.33 9.47
C ASP A 183 -5.55 15.09 8.57
N LEU A 184 -5.05 13.96 9.07
CA LEU A 184 -5.04 12.68 8.38
C LEU A 184 -6.47 12.16 8.18
N GLU A 185 -7.31 12.25 9.21
CA GLU A 185 -8.75 11.97 9.17
C GLU A 185 -9.42 12.82 8.09
N ARG A 186 -9.15 14.13 8.08
CA ARG A 186 -9.68 15.03 7.05
C ARG A 186 -9.12 14.73 5.66
N ALA A 187 -7.88 14.23 5.54
CA ALA A 187 -7.26 13.87 4.27
C ALA A 187 -7.83 12.57 3.68
N ARG A 188 -7.91 11.48 4.47
CA ARG A 188 -8.50 10.20 4.06
C ARG A 188 -10.03 10.26 3.87
N ASN A 189 -10.68 11.25 4.50
CA ASN A 189 -12.08 11.57 4.26
C ASN A 189 -12.26 12.67 3.19
N SER A 190 -11.17 13.26 2.68
CA SER A 190 -11.19 14.07 1.46
C SER A 190 -11.22 13.12 0.27
N THR A 191 -12.44 12.88 -0.21
CA THR A 191 -12.81 12.14 -1.44
C THR A 191 -11.74 12.08 -2.52
N GLY A 192 -11.61 10.96 -3.24
CA GLY A 192 -10.50 10.70 -4.14
C GLY A 192 -9.29 10.13 -3.42
N THR A 193 -9.39 10.02 -2.10
CA THR A 193 -8.75 9.01 -1.25
C THR A 193 -9.82 7.97 -0.86
N ASP A 194 -9.73 7.31 0.30
CA ASP A 194 -10.63 6.21 0.70
C ASP A 194 -12.14 6.56 0.70
N HIS A 195 -12.51 7.84 0.74
CA HIS A 195 -13.89 8.33 0.68
C HIS A 195 -14.45 8.54 -0.74
N ASP A 196 -14.40 7.53 -1.61
CA ASP A 196 -14.92 7.61 -2.97
C ASP A 196 -16.44 7.35 -3.09
N TRP A 197 -17.22 8.41 -3.34
CA TRP A 197 -18.69 8.36 -3.44
C TRP A 197 -19.25 9.06 -4.70
#